data_AF-A0A2A5LXU3-F1
#
_entry.id   AF-A0A2A5LXU3-F1
#
_cell.length_a   1.000
_cell.length_b   1.000
_cell.length_c   1.000
_cell.angle_alpha   90.00
_cell.angle_beta   90.00
_cell.angle_gamma   90.00
#
_symmetry.space_group_name_H-M   'P 1'
#
loop_
_entity.id
_entity.type
_entity.pdbx_description
1 polymer ?
#
loop_
_entity_poly.entity_id
_entity_poly.type
_entity_poly.pdbx_seq_one_letter_code
_entity_poly.pdbx_strand_id
1 'polypeptide(L)'
;MNKNTLITVLVTIVSAIIFWNVLAEMVVYYEMAATGAETRAELADDLGLGILLFAVVPPGTLALSLVTACITRGLLKRHGQ
;
A
#
# COMPACT_ATOMS: atom_id res chain seq x y z
N MET A 1 26.08 6.26 0.38
CA MET A 1 24.69 6.70 0.67
C MET A 1 24.67 7.32 2.05
N ASN A 2 24.09 8.52 2.25
CA ASN A 2 24.07 9.14 3.59
C ASN A 2 22.99 8.48 4.48
N LYS A 3 23.12 8.63 5.81
CA LYS A 3 22.23 8.02 6.81
C LYS A 3 20.75 8.33 6.53
N ASN A 4 20.44 9.58 6.18
CA ASN A 4 19.06 10.03 5.98
C ASN A 4 18.42 9.42 4.72
N THR A 5 19.20 9.27 3.64
CA THR A 5 18.78 8.57 2.43
C THR A 5 18.53 7.09 2.73
N LEU A 6 19.43 6.44 3.48
CA LEU A 6 19.24 5.03 3.88
C LEU A 6 17.94 4.85 4.68
N ILE A 7 17.70 5.69 5.69
CA ILE A 7 16.46 5.64 6.49
C ILE A 7 15.24 5.86 5.60
N THR A 8 15.27 6.86 4.71
CA THR A 8 14.13 7.15 3.82
C THR A 8 13.83 5.96 2.91
N VAL A 9 14.86 5.33 2.33
CA VAL A 9 14.69 4.15 1.48
C VAL A 9 14.12 2.97 2.26
N LEU A 10 14.65 2.68 3.45
CA LEU A 10 14.15 1.60 4.30
C LEU A 10 12.68 1.82 4.69
N VAL A 11 12.33 3.04 5.12
CA VAL A 11 10.94 3.40 5.45
C VAL A 11 10.04 3.26 4.22
N THR A 12 10.50 3.67 3.04
CA THR A 12 9.74 3.52 1.80
C THR A 12 9.45 2.06 1.49
N ILE A 13 10.46 1.18 1.58
CA ILE A 13 10.30 -0.26 1.31
C ILE A 13 9.32 -0.89 2.32
N VAL A 14 9.51 -0.63 3.61
CA VAL A 14 8.62 -1.16 4.66
C VAL A 14 7.20 -0.65 4.47
N SER A 15 7.02 0.64 4.17
CA SER A 15 5.70 1.22 3.89
C SER A 15 5.02 0.56 2.69
N ALA A 16 5.79 0.23 1.64
CA ALA A 16 5.23 -0.39 0.44
C ALA A 16 4.68 -1.80 0.75
N ILE A 17 5.42 -2.59 1.53
CA ILE A 17 4.96 -3.92 1.97
C ILE A 17 3.67 -3.79 2.80
N ILE A 18 3.63 -2.84 3.73
CA ILE A 18 2.46 -2.61 4.59
C ILE A 18 1.25 -2.19 3.74
N PHE A 19 1.40 -1.14 2.92
CA PHE A 19 0.29 -0.61 2.13
C PHE A 19 -0.19 -1.59 1.07
N TRP A 20 0.69 -2.41 0.50
CA TRP A 20 0.29 -3.48 -0.41
C TRP A 20 -0.69 -4.45 0.26
N ASN A 21 -0.35 -4.96 1.44
CA ASN A 21 -1.20 -5.90 2.17
C ASN A 21 -2.50 -5.25 2.63
N VAL A 22 -2.42 -4.03 3.21
CA VAL A 22 -3.60 -3.33 3.70
C VAL A 22 -4.56 -2.99 2.57
N LEU A 23 -4.07 -2.48 1.42
CA LEU A 23 -4.93 -2.16 0.29
C LEU A 23 -5.53 -3.43 -0.34
N ALA A 24 -4.77 -4.52 -0.43
CA ALA A 24 -5.29 -5.79 -0.93
C ALA A 24 -6.44 -6.32 -0.06
N GLU A 25 -6.28 -6.29 1.27
CA GLU A 25 -7.35 -6.65 2.21
C GLU A 25 -8.57 -5.73 2.06
N MET A 26 -8.36 -4.41 1.98
CA MET A 26 -9.44 -3.44 1.81
C MET A 26 -10.22 -3.65 0.51
N VAL A 27 -9.54 -3.97 -0.59
CA VAL A 27 -10.19 -4.28 -1.88
C VAL A 27 -11.03 -5.56 -1.77
N VAL A 28 -10.52 -6.60 -1.10
CA VAL A 28 -11.29 -7.83 -0.88
C VAL A 28 -12.54 -7.55 -0.04
N TYR A 29 -12.42 -6.81 1.07
CA TYR A 29 -13.57 -6.46 1.89
C TYR A 29 -14.59 -5.59 1.16
N TYR A 30 -14.11 -4.66 0.32
CA TYR A 30 -14.98 -3.86 -0.53
C TYR A 30 -15.78 -4.75 -1.48
N GLU A 31 -15.15 -5.70 -2.17
CA GLU A 31 -15.86 -6.58 -3.09
C GLU A 31 -16.79 -7.58 -2.40
N MET A 32 -16.40 -8.13 -1.25
CA MET A 32 -17.31 -8.95 -0.43
C MET A 32 -18.57 -8.16 -0.06
N ALA A 33 -18.41 -6.90 0.34
CA ALA A 33 -19.55 -6.04 0.66
C ALA A 33 -20.39 -5.65 -0.59
N ALA A 34 -19.75 -5.47 -1.74
CA ALA A 34 -20.43 -5.08 -2.99
C ALA A 34 -21.22 -6.23 -3.63
N THR A 35 -20.70 -7.46 -3.53
CA THR A 35 -21.27 -8.66 -4.15
C THR A 35 -22.11 -9.51 -3.19
N GLY A 36 -21.96 -9.31 -1.89
CA GLY A 36 -22.60 -10.13 -0.86
C GLY A 36 -21.88 -11.46 -0.61
N ALA A 37 -20.63 -11.62 -1.05
CA ALA A 37 -19.83 -12.82 -0.80
C ALA A 37 -19.50 -12.94 0.70
N GLU A 38 -19.78 -14.11 1.28
CA GLU A 38 -19.54 -14.39 2.69
C GLU A 38 -18.08 -14.80 2.94
N THR A 39 -17.41 -15.30 1.90
CA THR A 39 -16.02 -15.79 2.00
C THR A 39 -15.13 -15.32 0.85
N ARG A 40 -13.81 -15.23 1.12
CA ARG A 40 -12.80 -14.89 0.09
C ARG A 40 -12.71 -15.94 -1.02
N ALA A 41 -13.09 -17.18 -0.71
CA ALA A 41 -13.05 -18.29 -1.66
C ALA A 41 -14.10 -18.13 -2.76
N GLU A 42 -15.24 -17.51 -2.45
CA GLU A 42 -16.28 -17.19 -3.44
C GLU A 42 -15.81 -16.16 -4.47
N LEU A 43 -14.85 -15.30 -4.10
CA LEU A 43 -14.28 -14.27 -4.97
C LEU A 43 -13.02 -14.72 -5.73
N ALA A 44 -12.56 -15.97 -5.55
CA ALA A 44 -11.27 -16.41 -6.08
C ALA A 44 -11.22 -16.41 -7.62
N ASP A 45 -12.34 -16.74 -8.28
CA ASP A 45 -12.48 -16.73 -9.74
C ASP A 45 -13.12 -15.44 -10.28
N ASP A 46 -13.30 -14.42 -9.42
CA ASP A 46 -13.89 -13.15 -9.82
C ASP A 46 -12.88 -12.25 -10.54
N LEU A 47 -13.09 -12.08 -11.86
CA LEU A 47 -12.32 -11.18 -12.69
C LEU A 47 -12.43 -9.72 -12.21
N GLY A 48 -13.56 -9.31 -11.65
CA GLY A 48 -13.78 -7.98 -11.08
C GLY A 48 -12.82 -7.70 -9.92
N LEU A 49 -12.73 -8.63 -8.97
CA LEU A 49 -11.75 -8.56 -7.88
C LEU A 49 -10.32 -8.52 -8.41
N GLY A 50 -9.98 -9.36 -9.40
CA GLY A 50 -8.66 -9.38 -10.01
C GLY A 50 -8.28 -8.03 -10.65
N ILE A 51 -9.20 -7.41 -11.38
CA ILE A 51 -9.00 -6.09 -11.98
C ILE A 51 -8.83 -5.01 -10.91
N LEU A 52 -9.65 -5.04 -9.85
CA LEU A 52 -9.56 -4.05 -8.77
C LEU A 52 -8.25 -4.17 -7.99
N LEU A 53 -7.81 -5.39 -7.67
CA LEU A 53 -6.52 -5.62 -7.04
C LEU A 53 -5.39 -5.04 -7.90
N PHE A 54 -5.42 -5.25 -9.22
CA PHE A 54 -4.41 -4.70 -10.12
C PHE A 54 -4.50 -3.18 -10.30
N ALA A 55 -5.70 -2.61 -10.38
CA ALA A 55 -5.92 -1.21 -10.66
C ALA A 55 -5.77 -0.31 -9.42
N VAL A 56 -5.95 -0.85 -8.21
CA VAL A 56 -5.95 -0.07 -6.97
C VAL A 56 -4.70 -0.33 -6.13
N VAL A 57 -4.29 -1.59 -5.96
CA VAL A 57 -3.22 -1.93 -5.00
C VAL A 57 -1.86 -1.39 -5.45
N PRO A 58 -1.31 -1.70 -6.65
CA PRO A 58 -0.03 -1.16 -7.09
C PRO A 58 0.05 0.39 -7.09
N PRO A 59 -0.89 1.13 -7.73
CA PRO A 59 -0.78 2.59 -7.74
C PRO A 59 -1.04 3.20 -6.36
N GLY A 60 -1.97 2.64 -5.57
CA GLY A 60 -2.22 3.09 -4.21
C GLY A 60 -1.01 2.89 -3.29
N THR A 61 -0.36 1.73 -3.36
CA THR A 61 0.89 1.46 -2.63
C THR A 61 1.98 2.45 -3.01
N LEU A 62 2.21 2.68 -4.30
CA LEU A 62 3.23 3.62 -4.76
C LEU A 62 2.95 5.05 -4.28
N ALA A 63 1.71 5.51 -4.39
CA ALA A 63 1.32 6.84 -3.96
C ALA A 63 1.51 7.03 -2.45
N LEU A 64 1.01 6.09 -1.64
CA LEU A 64 1.12 6.16 -0.18
C LEU A 64 2.57 6.06 0.28
N SER A 65 3.36 5.14 -0.28
CA SER A 65 4.78 5.01 0.03
C SER A 65 5.58 6.25 -0.35
N LEU A 66 5.24 6.91 -1.46
CA LEU A 66 5.87 8.17 -1.86
C LEU A 66 5.55 9.29 -0.86
N VAL A 67 4.30 9.38 -0.42
CA VAL A 67 3.89 10.34 0.62
C VAL A 67 4.65 10.09 1.91
N THR A 68 4.75 8.83 2.37
CA THR A 68 5.55 8.47 3.55
C THR A 68 7.02 8.87 3.36
N ALA A 69 7.62 8.59 2.21
CA ALA A 69 9.00 8.96 1.91
C ALA A 69 9.22 10.49 1.99
N CYS A 70 8.31 11.27 1.42
CA CYS A 70 8.34 12.73 1.47
C CYS A 70 8.25 13.26 2.91
N ILE A 71 7.33 12.70 3.71
CA ILE A 71 7.17 13.05 5.13
C ILE A 71 8.45 12.70 5.91
N THR A 72 8.95 11.47 5.79
CA THR A 72 10.16 11.01 6.48
C THR A 72 11.36 11.89 6.13
N ARG A 73 11.57 12.19 4.85
CA ARG A 73 12.66 13.08 4.43
C ARG A 73 12.50 14.49 5.00
N GLY A 74 11.28 15.01 5.03
CA GLY A 74 10.97 16.29 5.66
C GLY A 74 11.28 16.32 7.16
N LEU A 75 10.91 15.26 7.88
CA LEU A 75 11.17 15.11 9.32
C LEU A 75 12.67 14.99 9.62
N LEU A 76 13.39 14.16 8.85
CA LEU A 76 14.85 14.01 9.01
C LEU A 76 15.60 15.31 8.73
N LYS A 77 15.11 16.14 7.80
CA LYS A 77 15.68 17.48 7.55
C LYS A 77 15.41 18.45 8.70
N ARG A 78 14.27 18.33 9.39
CA ARG A 78 13.88 19.20 10.51
C ARG A 78 14.63 18.86 11.81
N HIS A 79 14.93 17.59 12.05
CA HIS A 79 15.56 17.11 13.29
C HIS A 79 17.04 16.76 13.17
N GLY A 80 17.58 16.70 11.94
CA GLY A 80 19.02 16.55 11.71
C GLY A 80 19.74 17.89 11.87
N GLN A 81 20.02 18.26 13.13
CA GLN A 81 21.30 18.91 13.45
C GLN A 81 22.41 17.86 13.38
#